data_AF-A0A382XH25-F1
#
_entry.id   AF-A0A382XH25-F1
#
_cell.length_a   1.000
_cell.length_b   1.000
_cell.length_c   1.000
_cell.angle_alpha   90.00
_cell.angle_beta   90.00
_cell.angle_gamma   90.00
#
_symmetry.space_group_name_H-M   'P 1'
#
loop_
_entity.id
_entity.type
_entity.pdbx_description
1 polymer ?
#
loop_
_entity_poly.entity_id
_entity_poly.type
_entity_poly.pdbx_seq_one_letter_code
_entity_poly.pdbx_strand_id
1 'polypeptide(L)'
;VTGRPPKRKKKLLRIFLFFGAAAAIGAIVYFNVKKEKEEPTFPTVRVERGNLIDKLAETGSIELVRTVEIKSTIPGRIRELPVEAGDWVEEGQLLAVIEPDP
;
A
#
# COMPACT_ATOMS: atom_id res chain seq x y z
N VAL A 1 -28.98 -62.91 67.16
CA VAL A 1 -30.21 -62.55 66.42
C VAL A 1 -29.94 -61.29 65.61
N THR A 2 -29.86 -61.43 64.30
CA THR A 2 -29.51 -60.39 63.32
C THR A 2 -30.73 -59.51 63.02
N GLY A 3 -30.60 -58.17 63.16
CA GLY A 3 -31.74 -57.25 63.02
C GLY A 3 -31.39 -55.92 62.34
N ARG A 4 -31.59 -55.88 61.03
CA ARG A 4 -31.52 -54.77 60.05
C ARG A 4 -31.59 -53.32 60.58
N PRO A 5 -30.72 -52.39 60.11
CA PRO A 5 -30.81 -50.98 60.45
C PRO A 5 -32.01 -50.30 59.76
N PRO A 6 -32.60 -49.26 60.38
CA PRO A 6 -33.91 -48.72 60.00
C PRO A 6 -33.87 -48.04 58.62
N LYS A 7 -34.66 -48.59 57.69
CA LYS A 7 -34.79 -48.14 56.29
C LYS A 7 -35.22 -46.67 56.12
N ARG A 8 -35.75 -46.03 57.18
CA ARG A 8 -36.27 -44.65 57.19
C ARG A 8 -35.17 -43.56 57.09
N LYS A 9 -34.02 -43.75 57.76
CA LYS A 9 -32.89 -42.80 57.71
C LYS A 9 -32.20 -42.77 56.35
N LYS A 10 -32.13 -43.91 55.66
CA LYS A 10 -31.57 -44.01 54.29
C LYS A 10 -32.44 -43.31 53.24
N LYS A 11 -33.76 -43.24 53.44
CA LYS A 11 -34.69 -42.56 52.52
C LYS A 11 -34.56 -41.04 52.62
N LEU A 12 -34.45 -40.50 53.84
CA LEU A 12 -34.17 -39.08 54.08
C LEU A 12 -32.80 -38.65 53.57
N LEU A 13 -31.76 -39.46 53.79
CA LEU A 13 -30.42 -39.19 53.26
C LEU A 13 -30.40 -39.15 51.72
N ARG A 14 -31.15 -40.04 51.06
CA ARG A 14 -31.29 -40.03 49.59
C ARG A 14 -32.04 -38.79 49.08
N ILE A 15 -33.06 -38.32 49.80
CA ILE A 15 -33.79 -37.10 49.45
C ILE A 15 -32.88 -35.87 49.58
N PHE A 16 -32.10 -35.79 50.66
CA PHE A 16 -31.16 -34.69 50.87
C PHE A 16 -30.03 -34.70 49.83
N LEU A 17 -29.52 -35.88 49.49
CA LEU A 17 -28.52 -36.05 48.42
C LEU A 17 -29.07 -35.65 47.05
N PHE A 18 -30.34 -35.99 46.76
CA PHE A 18 -31.00 -35.60 45.52
C PHE A 18 -31.20 -34.09 45.41
N PHE A 19 -31.66 -33.43 46.48
CA PHE A 19 -31.78 -31.97 46.51
C PHE A 19 -30.42 -31.27 46.44
N GLY A 20 -29.40 -31.80 47.11
CA GLY A 20 -28.02 -31.29 47.01
C GLY A 20 -27.45 -31.39 45.59
N ALA A 21 -27.67 -32.53 44.93
CA ALA A 21 -27.28 -32.72 43.53
C ALA A 21 -28.05 -31.79 42.58
N ALA A 22 -29.36 -31.61 42.79
CA ALA A 22 -30.17 -30.69 41.98
C ALA A 22 -29.72 -29.23 42.15
N ALA A 23 -29.39 -28.81 43.38
CA ALA A 23 -28.86 -27.48 43.66
C ALA A 23 -27.47 -27.27 43.03
N ALA A 24 -26.60 -28.27 43.09
CA ALA A 24 -25.28 -28.22 42.46
C ALA A 24 -25.38 -28.11 40.93
N ILE A 25 -26.28 -28.89 40.30
CA ILE A 25 -26.53 -28.80 38.86
C ILE A 25 -27.11 -27.44 38.49
N GLY A 26 -28.07 -26.93 39.26
CA GLY A 26 -28.65 -25.60 39.06
C GLY A 26 -27.60 -24.49 39.13
N ALA A 27 -26.68 -24.57 40.09
CA ALA A 27 -25.58 -23.61 40.21
C ALA A 27 -24.63 -23.69 39.00
N ILE A 28 -24.25 -24.90 38.56
CA ILE A 28 -23.36 -25.08 37.40
C ILE A 28 -23.98 -24.51 36.12
N VAL A 29 -25.26 -24.75 35.90
CA VAL A 29 -25.99 -24.20 34.73
C VAL A 29 -26.06 -22.67 34.83
N TYR A 30 -26.38 -22.13 36.00
CA TYR A 30 -26.45 -20.68 36.21
C TYR A 30 -25.10 -19.99 35.95
N PHE A 31 -24.00 -20.56 36.45
CA PHE A 31 -22.65 -20.01 36.23
C PHE A 31 -22.18 -20.14 34.77
N ASN A 32 -22.59 -21.18 34.04
CA ASN A 32 -22.24 -21.32 32.61
C ASN A 32 -23.04 -20.37 31.71
N VAL A 33 -24.32 -20.13 32.01
CA VAL A 33 -25.16 -19.19 31.24
C VAL A 33 -24.76 -17.73 31.51
N LYS A 34 -24.36 -17.41 32.75
CA LYS A 34 -23.90 -16.07 33.13
C LYS A 34 -22.50 -15.73 32.60
N LYS A 35 -21.78 -16.71 32.06
CA LYS A 35 -20.50 -16.46 31.41
C LYS A 35 -20.78 -15.74 30.09
N GLU A 36 -20.79 -14.41 30.15
CA GLU A 36 -20.95 -13.55 28.98
C GLU A 36 -19.95 -13.97 27.92
N LYS A 37 -20.47 -14.30 26.74
CA LYS A 37 -19.65 -14.58 25.56
C LYS A 37 -19.04 -13.24 25.18
N GLU A 38 -17.73 -13.11 25.34
CA GLU A 38 -16.99 -11.95 24.86
C GLU A 38 -17.31 -11.75 23.38
N GLU A 39 -17.93 -10.62 23.06
CA GLU A 39 -18.26 -10.29 21.68
C GLU A 39 -16.96 -10.09 20.90
N PRO A 40 -16.84 -10.63 19.67
CA PRO A 40 -15.64 -10.49 18.87
C PRO A 40 -15.43 -9.00 18.56
N THR A 41 -14.30 -8.46 19.04
CA THR A 41 -13.90 -7.08 18.76
C THR A 41 -13.13 -7.02 17.45
N PHE A 42 -13.55 -6.12 16.55
CA PHE A 42 -12.89 -5.91 15.27
C PHE A 42 -12.12 -4.57 15.28
N PRO A 43 -10.87 -4.55 14.82
CA PRO A 43 -10.16 -3.30 14.63
C PRO A 43 -10.84 -2.51 13.50
N THR A 44 -11.18 -1.24 13.79
CA THR A 44 -11.75 -0.31 12.81
C THR A 44 -10.83 0.88 12.63
N VAL A 45 -10.93 1.54 11.47
CA VAL A 45 -10.19 2.76 11.15
C VAL A 45 -11.16 3.86 10.75
N ARG A 46 -10.81 5.11 11.07
CA ARG A 46 -11.60 6.27 10.66
C ARG A 46 -11.35 6.56 9.18
N VAL A 47 -12.43 6.80 8.44
CA VAL A 47 -12.34 7.22 7.05
C VAL A 47 -12.10 8.73 6.97
N GLU A 48 -11.15 9.12 6.14
CA GLU A 48 -10.81 10.51 5.87
C GLU A 48 -11.00 10.82 4.40
N ARG A 49 -11.43 12.05 4.09
CA ARG A 49 -11.54 12.53 2.71
C ARG A 49 -10.24 13.23 2.34
N GLY A 50 -9.60 12.77 1.27
CA GLY A 50 -8.40 13.38 0.71
C GLY A 50 -8.46 13.36 -0.81
N ASN A 51 -7.57 14.13 -1.44
CA ASN A 51 -7.45 14.15 -2.89
C ASN A 51 -6.66 12.92 -3.37
N LEU A 52 -7.19 12.23 -4.37
CA LEU A 52 -6.45 11.21 -5.11
C LEU A 52 -5.91 11.86 -6.37
N ILE A 53 -4.59 11.84 -6.53
CA ILE A 53 -3.91 12.35 -7.73
C ILE A 53 -3.39 11.14 -8.49
N ASP A 54 -4.00 10.86 -9.64
CA ASP A 54 -3.52 9.85 -10.57
C ASP A 54 -2.42 10.48 -11.44
N LYS A 55 -1.19 10.00 -11.31
CA LYS A 55 -0.04 10.53 -12.06
C LYS A 55 0.36 9.51 -13.11
N LEU A 56 0.09 9.83 -14.37
CA LEU A 56 0.61 9.08 -15.50
C LEU A 56 2.00 9.61 -15.86
N ALA A 57 2.99 8.71 -15.90
CA ALA A 57 4.32 9.05 -16.37
C ALA A 57 4.36 8.87 -17.89
N GLU A 58 4.24 9.97 -18.62
CA GLU A 58 4.40 9.99 -20.08
C GLU A 58 5.82 10.43 -20.44
N THR A 59 6.44 9.74 -21.39
CA THR A 59 7.73 10.14 -21.95
C THR A 59 7.47 10.89 -23.25
N GLY A 60 7.78 12.18 -23.29
CA GLY A 60 7.78 12.99 -24.52
C GLY A 60 9.20 13.16 -25.05
N SER A 61 9.35 13.30 -26.37
CA SER A 61 10.60 13.70 -27.01
C SER A 61 10.71 15.23 -27.11
N ILE A 62 11.92 15.75 -26.91
CA ILE A 62 12.23 17.16 -27.13
C ILE A 62 12.88 17.29 -28.50
N GLU A 63 12.39 18.24 -29.30
CA GLU A 63 12.94 18.56 -30.63
C GLU A 63 13.38 20.02 -30.69
N LEU A 64 14.35 20.31 -31.56
CA LEU A 64 14.82 21.67 -31.79
C LEU A 64 13.75 22.47 -32.54
N VAL A 65 13.44 23.66 -32.05
CA VAL A 65 12.43 24.54 -32.69
C VAL A 65 12.87 24.95 -34.10
N ARG A 66 14.17 25.13 -34.32
CA ARG A 66 14.76 25.52 -35.61
C ARG A 66 16.13 24.87 -35.78
N THR A 67 16.34 24.26 -36.93
CA THR A 67 17.64 23.73 -37.37
C THR A 67 17.89 24.27 -38.77
N VAL A 68 19.07 24.87 -38.99
CA VAL A 68 19.45 25.43 -40.29
C VAL A 68 20.75 24.78 -40.73
N GLU A 69 20.77 24.26 -41.96
CA GLU A 69 21.97 23.73 -42.60
C GLU A 69 22.58 24.83 -43.47
N ILE A 70 23.79 25.27 -43.15
CA ILE A 70 24.51 26.31 -43.90
C ILE A 70 25.41 25.65 -44.94
N LYS A 71 25.29 26.07 -46.21
CA LYS A 71 26.13 25.61 -47.32
C LYS A 71 26.78 26.80 -48.00
N SER A 72 27.97 26.60 -48.55
CA SER A 72 28.61 27.61 -49.40
C SER A 72 27.78 27.80 -50.67
N THR A 73 27.55 29.06 -51.05
CA THR A 73 26.85 29.42 -52.29
C THR A 73 27.73 29.21 -53.52
N ILE A 74 29.04 29.15 -53.34
CA ILE A 74 30.03 29.00 -54.42
C ILE A 74 30.90 27.76 -54.20
N PRO A 75 31.33 27.07 -55.28
CA PRO A 75 32.33 26.02 -55.19
C PRO A 75 33.71 26.63 -54.90
N GLY A 76 34.50 25.94 -54.10
CA GLY A 76 35.85 26.37 -53.75
C GLY A 76 36.42 25.60 -52.56
N ARG A 77 37.68 25.90 -52.23
CA ARG A 77 38.39 25.31 -51.10
C ARG A 77 38.17 26.14 -49.83
N ILE A 78 38.05 25.48 -48.68
CA ILE A 78 38.04 26.18 -47.38
C ILE A 78 39.47 26.70 -47.11
N ARG A 79 39.60 28.02 -47.00
CA ARG A 79 40.86 28.69 -46.67
C ARG A 79 41.02 28.85 -45.16
N GLU A 80 39.96 29.27 -44.48
CA GLU A 80 39.95 29.49 -43.03
C GLU A 80 38.64 29.02 -42.40
N LEU A 81 38.71 28.46 -41.18
CA LEU A 81 37.57 28.01 -40.39
C LEU A 81 37.78 28.42 -38.92
N PRO A 82 37.42 29.66 -38.55
CA PRO A 82 37.72 30.22 -37.23
C PRO A 82 36.83 29.71 -36.08
N VAL A 83 35.87 28.82 -36.36
CA VAL A 83 34.94 28.26 -35.36
C VAL A 83 35.09 26.74 -35.27
N GLU A 84 34.94 26.21 -34.07
CA GLU A 84 35.01 24.77 -33.80
C GLU A 84 33.63 24.17 -33.49
N ALA A 85 33.53 22.85 -33.60
CA ALA A 85 32.29 22.15 -33.33
C ALA A 85 31.91 22.24 -31.84
N GLY A 86 30.75 22.83 -31.57
CA GLY A 86 30.24 23.06 -30.22
C GLY A 86 30.31 24.52 -29.76
N ASP A 87 30.95 25.39 -30.55
CA ASP A 87 30.98 26.82 -30.27
C ASP A 87 29.60 27.46 -30.44
N TRP A 88 29.31 28.42 -29.57
CA TRP A 88 28.16 29.30 -29.73
C TRP A 88 28.50 30.41 -30.71
N VAL A 89 27.60 30.65 -31.66
CA VAL A 89 27.78 31.67 -32.69
C VAL A 89 26.62 32.66 -32.70
N GLU A 90 26.92 33.91 -33.05
CA GLU A 90 25.94 34.99 -33.16
C GLU A 90 25.56 35.27 -34.62
N GLU A 91 24.47 36.00 -34.82
CA GLU A 91 24.04 36.41 -36.15
C GLU A 91 25.10 37.31 -36.81
N GLY A 92 25.48 36.96 -38.04
CA GLY A 92 26.50 37.69 -38.81
C GLY A 92 27.95 37.30 -38.48
N GLN A 93 28.18 36.35 -37.58
CA GLN A 93 29.52 35.87 -37.28
C GLN A 93 30.16 35.15 -38.48
N LEU A 94 31.46 35.40 -38.71
CA LEU A 94 32.23 34.71 -39.73
C LEU A 94 32.44 33.24 -39.35
N LEU A 95 31.90 32.33 -40.15
CA LEU A 95 32.02 30.89 -39.92
C LEU A 95 33.14 30.25 -40.76
N ALA A 96 33.32 30.66 -42.01
CA ALA A 96 34.32 30.11 -42.92
C ALA A 96 34.69 31.10 -44.02
N VAL A 97 35.93 31.01 -44.52
CA VAL A 97 36.40 31.72 -45.72
C VAL A 97 36.62 30.71 -46.84
N ILE A 98 35.94 30.92 -47.96
CA ILE A 98 36.02 30.04 -49.15
C ILE A 98 36.86 30.74 -50.23
N GLU A 99 37.86 30.04 -50.74
CA GLU A 99 38.65 30.43 -51.91
C GLU A 99 38.03 29.78 -53.16
N PRO A 100 37.48 30.57 -54.10
CA PRO A 100 36.85 30.02 -55.30
C PRO A 100 37.88 29.31 -56.19
N ASP A 101 37.57 28.08 -56.60
CA ASP A 101 38.34 27.39 -57.65
C ASP A 101 37.84 27.88 -59.03
N PRO A 102 38.74 28.32 -59.93
CA PRO A 102 38.36 28.85 -61.25
C PRO A 102 37.87 27.78 -62.25
#